data_AF-A0A0C2FKN7-F1
#
_entry.id   AF-A0A0C2FKN7-F1
#
_cell.length_a   1.000
_cell.length_b   1.000
_cell.length_c   1.000
_cell.angle_alpha   90.00
_cell.angle_beta   90.00
_cell.angle_gamma   90.00
#
_symmetry.space_group_name_H-M   'P 1'
#
loop_
_entity.id
_entity.type
_entity.pdbx_description
1 polymer ?
#
loop_
_entity_poly.entity_id
_entity_poly.type
_entity_poly.pdbx_seq_one_letter_code
_entity_poly.pdbx_strand_id
1 'polypeptide(L)'
;MEKVCDMLIEDMPTAGIVGGRCVTLKLKLSSFDVLTRSITPGRLVSTRDDILAIAREALDRELPNEIRLLGIRLSNLQFIHDRPSDNTVSVLDFWKKRQELDVAAIEDNEASAES
;
A
#
# COMPACT_ATOMS: atom_id res chain seq x y z
N MET A 1 19.75 -10.18 7.44
CA MET A 1 18.39 -9.93 6.91
C MET A 1 17.35 -10.27 7.96
N GLU A 2 17.39 -11.47 8.54
CA GLU A 2 16.48 -11.92 9.61
C GLU A 2 16.21 -10.89 10.73
N LYS A 3 17.26 -10.33 11.34
CA LYS A 3 17.12 -9.30 12.38
C LYS A 3 16.32 -8.07 11.93
N VAL A 4 16.43 -7.68 10.66
CA VAL A 4 15.69 -6.53 10.11
C VAL A 4 14.22 -6.88 9.98
N CYS A 5 13.89 -8.11 9.61
CA CYS A 5 12.51 -8.60 9.62
C CYS A 5 11.95 -8.67 11.05
N ASP A 6 12.75 -9.13 12.02
CA ASP A 6 12.34 -9.20 13.44
C ASP A 6 11.99 -7.82 13.98
N MET A 7 12.90 -6.85 13.84
CA MET A 7 12.65 -5.46 14.26
C MET A 7 11.39 -4.89 13.59
N LEU A 8 11.20 -5.15 12.29
CA LEU A 8 10.02 -4.67 11.58
C LEU A 8 8.71 -5.27 12.12
N ILE A 9 8.71 -6.54 12.51
CA ILE A 9 7.54 -7.21 13.09
C ILE A 9 7.25 -6.71 14.51
N GLU A 10 8.29 -6.43 15.31
CA GLU A 10 8.16 -5.85 16.65
C GLU A 10 7.61 -4.41 16.59
N ASP A 11 7.98 -3.64 15.57
CA ASP A 11 7.54 -2.25 15.38
C ASP A 11 6.09 -2.12 14.87
N MET A 12 5.60 -3.10 14.08
CA MET A 12 4.24 -3.10 13.53
C MET A 12 3.12 -2.85 14.55
N PRO A 13 3.00 -3.62 15.64
CA PRO A 13 1.91 -3.46 16.60
C PRO A 13 1.98 -2.10 17.30
N THR A 14 3.19 -1.59 17.57
CA THR A 14 3.42 -0.26 18.16
C THR A 14 2.87 0.86 17.28
N ALA A 15 2.95 0.68 15.96
CA ALA A 15 2.38 1.60 14.97
C ALA A 15 0.91 1.33 14.63
N GLY A 16 0.27 0.33 15.25
CA GLY A 16 -1.12 -0.05 14.96
C GLY A 16 -1.32 -0.70 13.59
N ILE A 17 -0.26 -1.30 13.03
CA ILE A 17 -0.24 -1.95 11.71
C ILE A 17 -0.47 -3.45 11.89
N VAL A 18 -1.38 -4.02 11.09
CA VAL A 18 -1.65 -5.47 11.03
C VAL A 18 -0.74 -6.17 10.02
N GLY A 19 -0.42 -5.48 8.92
CA GLY A 19 0.45 -6.01 7.87
C GLY A 19 0.54 -5.06 6.69
N GLY A 20 1.24 -5.46 5.63
CA GLY A 20 1.34 -4.71 4.38
C GLY A 20 1.15 -5.62 3.17
N ARG A 21 0.75 -5.04 2.03
CA ARG A 21 0.60 -5.80 0.77
C ARG A 21 1.80 -5.68 -0.16
N CYS A 22 2.76 -4.81 0.14
CA CYS A 22 3.94 -4.63 -0.69
C CYS A 22 5.21 -4.57 0.16
N VAL A 23 6.15 -5.46 -0.14
CA VAL A 23 7.47 -5.52 0.47
C VAL A 23 8.47 -4.91 -0.50
N THR A 24 9.27 -3.96 -0.03
CA THR A 24 10.33 -3.30 -0.79
C THR A 24 11.68 -3.59 -0.16
N LEU A 25 12.59 -4.14 -0.94
CA LEU A 25 14.00 -4.28 -0.60
C LEU A 25 14.79 -3.11 -1.19
N LYS A 26 15.48 -2.36 -0.33
CA LYS A 26 16.38 -1.27 -0.73
C LYS A 26 17.81 -1.69 -0.43
N LEU A 27 18.65 -1.70 -1.46
CA LEU A 27 20.04 -2.12 -1.42
C LEU A 27 20.92 -0.92 -1.76
N LYS A 28 21.97 -0.68 -0.97
CA LYS A 28 23.04 0.26 -1.32
C LYS A 28 24.29 -0.54 -1.60
N LEU A 29 24.80 -0.43 -2.83
CA LEU A 29 26.01 -1.10 -3.25
C LEU A 29 27.27 -0.45 -2.65
N SER A 30 28.39 -1.16 -2.70
CA SER A 30 29.71 -0.62 -2.36
C SER A 30 30.07 0.62 -3.20
N SER A 31 29.60 0.69 -4.45
CA SER A 31 29.74 1.83 -5.36
C SER A 31 28.88 3.04 -4.99
N PHE A 32 28.13 2.97 -3.88
CA PHE A 32 27.13 3.95 -3.43
C PHE A 32 25.84 4.01 -4.28
N ASP A 33 25.73 3.21 -5.35
CA ASP A 33 24.50 3.06 -6.12
C ASP A 33 23.38 2.47 -5.27
N VAL A 34 22.15 2.90 -5.53
CA VAL A 34 20.95 2.46 -4.80
C VAL A 34 20.05 1.66 -5.73
N LEU A 35 19.82 0.39 -5.37
CA LEU A 35 18.89 -0.50 -6.04
C LEU A 35 17.65 -0.68 -5.19
N THR A 36 16.49 -0.71 -5.83
CA THR A 36 15.20 -0.93 -5.15
C THR A 36 14.40 -1.99 -5.90
N ARG A 37 13.91 -2.98 -5.16
CA ARG A 37 13.03 -4.03 -5.66
C ARG A 37 11.79 -4.11 -4.79
N SER A 38 10.63 -3.95 -5.41
CA SER A 38 9.33 -4.05 -4.73
C SER A 38 8.57 -5.25 -5.25
N ILE A 39 7.99 -6.01 -4.35
CA ILE A 39 7.17 -7.18 -4.64
C ILE A 39 5.85 -7.00 -3.90
N THR A 40 4.75 -7.11 -4.65
CA THR A 40 3.38 -6.97 -4.13
C THR A 40 2.69 -8.32 -4.22
N PRO A 41 2.77 -9.18 -3.19
CA PRO A 41 1.98 -10.39 -3.17
C PRO A 41 0.47 -10.06 -3.15
N GLY A 42 -0.35 -10.91 -3.76
CA GLY A 42 -1.81 -10.78 -3.74
C GLY A 42 -2.45 -11.04 -2.37
N ARG A 43 -1.65 -11.29 -1.33
CA ARG A 43 -2.06 -11.53 0.05
C ARG A 43 -1.48 -10.47 0.99
N LEU A 44 -2.10 -10.32 2.16
CA LEU A 44 -1.54 -9.50 3.23
C LEU A 44 -0.32 -10.21 3.82
N VAL A 45 0.78 -9.47 3.94
CA VAL A 45 2.02 -9.90 4.58
C VAL A 45 2.07 -9.34 5.99
N SER A 46 2.06 -10.23 6.98
CA SER A 46 2.10 -9.85 8.40
C SER A 46 3.07 -10.67 9.22
N THR A 47 3.62 -11.76 8.67
CA THR A 47 4.54 -12.65 9.38
C THR A 47 5.98 -12.40 8.96
N ARG A 48 6.91 -12.62 9.91
CA ARG A 48 8.35 -12.53 9.65
C ARG A 48 8.78 -13.40 8.47
N ASP A 49 8.30 -14.65 8.44
CA ASP A 49 8.68 -15.66 7.45
C ASP A 49 8.29 -15.22 6.03
N ASP A 50 7.10 -14.66 5.87
CA ASP A 50 6.60 -14.18 4.58
C ASP A 50 7.42 -12.99 4.06
N ILE A 51 7.72 -12.02 4.94
CA ILE A 51 8.58 -10.88 4.61
C ILE A 51 9.98 -11.36 4.22
N LEU A 52 10.53 -12.31 4.99
CA LEU A 52 11.88 -12.84 4.78
C LEU A 52 11.97 -13.60 3.45
N ALA A 53 10.98 -14.44 3.13
CA ALA A 53 10.91 -15.17 1.88
C ALA A 53 10.91 -14.22 0.67
N ILE A 54 10.06 -13.19 0.71
CA ILE A 54 9.97 -12.19 -0.35
C ILE A 54 11.25 -11.37 -0.47
N ALA A 55 11.81 -10.93 0.65
CA ALA A 55 13.05 -10.14 0.66
C ALA A 55 14.25 -10.97 0.16
N ARG A 56 14.30 -12.27 0.46
CA ARG A 56 15.35 -13.17 -0.01
C ARG A 56 15.25 -13.42 -1.51
N GLU A 57 14.04 -13.67 -2.02
CA GLU A 57 13.82 -13.80 -3.46
C GLU A 57 14.24 -12.53 -4.21
N ALA A 58 13.93 -11.35 -3.66
CA ALA A 58 14.35 -10.08 -4.24
C ALA A 58 15.88 -9.89 -4.20
N LEU A 59 16.55 -10.36 -3.15
CA LEU A 59 18.01 -10.26 -3.00
C LEU A 59 18.74 -11.20 -3.96
N ASP A 60 18.26 -12.44 -4.11
CA ASP A 60 18.89 -13.46 -4.94
C ASP A 60 18.96 -13.04 -6.42
N ARG A 61 18.02 -12.20 -6.88
CA ARG A 61 18.00 -11.63 -8.23
C ARG A 61 19.08 -10.56 -8.48
N GLU A 62 19.61 -9.95 -7.43
CA GLU A 62 20.59 -8.84 -7.52
C GLU A 62 22.03 -9.28 -7.18
N LEU A 63 22.24 -10.56 -6.85
CA LEU A 63 23.58 -11.14 -6.71
C LEU A 63 24.22 -11.31 -8.10
N PRO A 64 25.55 -11.15 -8.24
CA PRO A 64 26.59 -11.18 -7.20
C PRO A 64 27.04 -9.80 -6.67
N ASN A 65 26.19 -8.77 -6.67
CA ASN A 65 26.61 -7.41 -6.32
C ASN A 65 27.07 -7.28 -4.85
N GLU A 66 28.12 -6.49 -4.60
CA GLU A 66 28.57 -6.17 -3.25
C GLU A 66 27.67 -5.12 -2.59
N ILE A 67 27.05 -5.48 -1.47
CA ILE A 67 26.07 -4.65 -0.76
C ILE A 67 26.66 -4.14 0.55
N ARG A 68 26.59 -2.82 0.74
CA ARG A 68 27.02 -2.13 1.97
C ARG A 68 25.88 -1.96 2.97
N LEU A 69 24.67 -1.62 2.48
CA LEU A 69 23.49 -1.42 3.31
C LEU A 69 22.28 -2.12 2.70
N LEU A 70 21.41 -2.63 3.57
CA LEU A 70 20.16 -3.26 3.19
C LEU A 70 19.04 -2.77 4.11
N GLY A 71 17.91 -2.40 3.53
CA GLY A 71 16.70 -2.03 4.25
C GLY A 71 15.49 -2.73 3.67
N ILE A 72 14.56 -3.13 4.55
CA ILE A 72 13.27 -3.70 4.17
C ILE A 72 12.20 -2.67 4.55
N ARG A 73 11.29 -2.40 3.62
CA ARG A 73 10.17 -1.49 3.81
C ARG A 73 8.87 -2.21 3.48
N LEU A 74 7.86 -2.04 4.32
CA LEU A 74 6.50 -2.41 3.99
C LEU A 74 5.71 -1.18 3.54
N SER A 75 4.82 -1.40 2.57
CA SER A 75 3.93 -0.39 2.03
C SER A 75 2.57 -1.01 1.69
N ASN A 76 1.60 -0.14 1.42
CA ASN A 76 0.19 -0.53 1.30
C ASN A 76 -0.27 -1.26 2.59
N LEU A 77 -0.13 -0.53 3.70
CA LEU A 77 -0.30 -1.03 5.06
C LEU A 77 -1.78 -1.12 5.42
N GLN A 78 -2.13 -2.16 6.18
CA GLN A 78 -3.44 -2.31 6.81
C GLN A 78 -3.31 -1.99 8.30
N PHE A 79 -4.18 -1.11 8.79
CA PHE A 79 -4.18 -0.68 10.20
C PHE A 79 -5.29 -1.39 10.98
N ILE A 80 -5.09 -1.56 12.29
CA ILE A 80 -6.04 -2.24 13.18
C ILE A 80 -7.42 -1.54 13.20
N HIS A 81 -7.41 -0.21 13.09
CA HIS A 81 -8.62 0.63 13.14
C HIS A 81 -9.17 0.95 11.75
N ASP A 82 -8.62 0.35 10.70
CA ASP A 82 -9.15 0.55 9.37
C ASP A 82 -10.53 -0.13 9.32
N ARG A 83 -11.61 0.66 9.28
CA ARG A 83 -12.93 0.11 9.00
C ARG A 83 -12.80 -0.59 7.65
N PRO A 84 -13.32 -1.83 7.47
CA PRO A 84 -13.47 -2.38 6.13
C PRO A 84 -14.32 -1.37 5.38
N SER A 85 -13.68 -0.58 4.52
CA SER A 85 -14.38 0.39 3.70
C SER A 85 -15.07 -0.41 2.62
N ASP A 86 -16.25 -0.93 2.96
CA ASP A 86 -17.33 -1.18 2.02
C ASP A 86 -17.86 0.17 1.48
N ASN A 87 -16.91 0.98 1.01
CA ASN A 87 -17.10 2.30 0.47
C ASN A 87 -16.06 2.47 -0.64
N THR A 88 -15.88 1.41 -1.44
CA THR A 88 -15.39 1.59 -2.82
C THR A 88 -16.48 2.37 -3.52
N VAL A 89 -16.45 3.69 -3.38
CA VAL A 89 -17.22 4.58 -4.25
C VAL A 89 -16.68 4.33 -5.64
N SER A 90 -17.41 3.51 -6.39
CA SER A 90 -17.10 3.26 -7.77
C SER A 90 -17.05 4.62 -8.47
N VAL A 91 -16.08 4.78 -9.36
CA VAL A 91 -16.03 5.98 -10.21
C VAL A 91 -17.41 6.17 -10.86
N LEU A 92 -18.10 5.09 -11.24
CA LEU A 92 -19.48 5.14 -11.73
C LEU A 92 -20.49 5.74 -10.74
N ASP A 93 -20.44 5.38 -9.46
CA ASP A 93 -21.35 5.93 -8.45
C ASP A 93 -21.11 7.43 -8.24
N PHE A 94 -19.84 7.86 -8.33
CA PHE A 94 -19.48 9.27 -8.31
C PHE A 94 -20.04 10.04 -9.53
N TRP A 95 -19.98 9.48 -10.74
CA TRP A 95 -20.55 10.12 -11.95
C TRP A 95 -22.07 10.12 -11.95
N LYS A 96 -22.71 9.05 -11.46
CA LYS A 96 -24.17 8.94 -11.39
C LYS A 96 -24.78 9.99 -10.45
N LYS A 97 -24.16 10.18 -9.28
CA LYS A 97 -24.58 11.20 -8.30
C LYS A 97 -24.49 12.63 -8.85
N ARG A 98 -23.54 12.92 -9.75
CA ARG A 98 -23.44 14.23 -10.43
C ARG A 98 -24.59 14.45 -11.40
N GLN A 99 -25.00 13.42 -12.12
CA GLN A 99 -26.10 13.52 -13.08
C GLN A 99 -27.43 13.78 -12.37
N GLU A 100 -27.63 13.18 -11.20
CA GLU A 100 -28.81 13.43 -10.34
C GLU A 100 -28.83 14.86 -9.76
N LEU A 101 -27.66 15.44 -9.46
CA LEU A 101 -27.54 16.83 -9.01
C LEU A 101 -27.79 17.85 -10.12
N ASP A 102 -27.32 17.56 -11.35
CA ASP A 102 -27.58 18.42 -12.52
C ASP A 102 -29.06 18.40 -12.94
N VAL A 103 -29.78 17.29 -12.72
CA VAL A 103 -31.22 17.19 -13.01
C VAL A 103 -32.07 17.95 -11.96
N ALA A 104 -31.75 17.81 -10.68
CA ALA A 104 -32.48 18.52 -9.61
C ALA A 104 -32.38 20.05 -9.73
N ALA A 105 -31.22 20.56 -10.19
CA ALA A 105 -31.03 22.00 -10.42
C ALA A 105 -31.88 22.58 -11.58
N ILE A 106 -32.41 21.72 -12.46
CA ILE A 106 -33.30 22.14 -13.55
C ILE A 106 -34.75 22.21 -13.07
N GLU A 107 -35.19 21.30 -12.19
CA GLU A 107 -36.57 21.26 -11.66
C GLU A 107 -36.87 22.44 -10.70
N ASP A 108 -35.88 22.90 -9.91
CA ASP A 108 -36.05 24.07 -9.03
C ASP A 108 -36.20 25.40 -9.81
N ASN A 109 -35.72 25.46 -11.07
CA ASN A 109 -35.80 26.66 -11.90
C ASN A 109 -37.13 26.77 -12.68
N GLU A 110 -37.82 25.65 -12.95
CA GLU A 110 -39.16 25.67 -13.56
C GLU A 110 -40.26 26.01 -12.54
N ALA A 111 -40.13 25.60 -11.27
CA ALA A 111 -41.12 25.89 -10.23
C ALA A 111 -41.22 27.38 -9.83
N SER A 112 -40.21 28.20 -10.16
CA SER A 112 -40.18 29.64 -9.88
C SER A 112 -40.68 30.51 -11.04
N ALA A 113 -40.94 29.92 -12.22
CA ALA A 113 -41.37 30.65 -13.42
C ALA A 113 -42.90 30.70 -13.63
N GLU A 114 -43.67 29.96 -12.82
CA GLU A 114 -45.14 29.87 -12.91
C GLU A 114 -45.91 30.54 -11.73
N SER A 115 -45.29 31.47 -10.99
CA SER A 115 -45.95 32.28 -9.95
C SER A 115 -45.95 33.78 -10.26
#